data_AF-A0A2N7B3T1-F1
#
_entry.id   AF-A0A2N7B3T1-F1
#
_cell.length_a   1.000
_cell.length_b   1.000
_cell.length_c   1.000
_cell.angle_alpha   90.00
_cell.angle_beta   90.00
_cell.angle_gamma   90.00
#
_symmetry.space_group_name_H-M   'P 1'
#
loop_
_entity.id
_entity.type
_entity.pdbx_description
1 polymer ?
#
loop_
_entity_poly.entity_id
_entity_poly.type
_entity_poly.pdbx_seq_one_letter_code
_entity_poly.pdbx_strand_id
1 'polypeptide(L)'
;MLSNFSFLAPEFSILANIGESAEFLLFTDPASSLSKLRLFGEKLTELLFEKHSLAFPYENNFHYRLLTLKDENILPATVKDILFLIKKVGNRAVHDGSALERDAKDGLRSMFNVARWFFETYAKEEKDLSSLFYQEPTYVDTRLALQKLEEDYRKLEKRLNDLLAERDTEGLSSSAQQVIQQRSERAARKVEMSEAQTRELIDLMLREAGWEVDTETINFKKNRTLPETGKNKAIAEWPAGPLWADYALFIGTELYGFVEAKRYNQDISTDLRQSKVYAERVKAEHGATLLGQWGAYQVPFLFSTNGRPYLKQIETKSGIWFLDARQPTNHAKALQGWYSPQGLINLRERDIQRANEKLQQTPLDFLESKTGLGLRKYQIDAIRAVENHIIQSPHHRKALVAMATGTGKTRTIIGLCYHLIQTNRFSRILFLVDRTLLGTQASEAFKDNKVADLNTFADIYEVKGIKHVLPGPDTRLHFATVQGMVKRLFYNESEGTLPSV
;
A
#
# COMPACT_ATOMS: atom_id res chain seq x y z
N MET A 1 -2.97 35.76 -15.53
CA MET A 1 -3.22 34.54 -16.34
C MET A 1 -4.57 33.98 -15.94
N LEU A 2 -5.26 33.28 -16.84
CA LEU A 2 -6.45 32.52 -16.46
C LEU A 2 -6.01 31.31 -15.62
N SER A 3 -6.71 31.00 -14.53
CA SER A 3 -6.45 29.81 -13.72
C SER A 3 -6.67 28.53 -14.53
N ASN A 4 -5.93 27.45 -14.24
CA ASN A 4 -6.21 26.15 -14.88
C ASN A 4 -7.60 25.62 -14.48
N PHE A 5 -8.19 26.10 -13.39
CA PHE A 5 -9.48 25.67 -12.88
C PHE A 5 -10.65 26.55 -13.34
N SER A 6 -10.40 27.60 -14.13
CA SER A 6 -11.45 28.53 -14.57
C SER A 6 -12.57 27.87 -15.38
N PHE A 7 -12.32 26.72 -16.03
CA PHE A 7 -13.36 25.98 -16.76
C PHE A 7 -14.47 25.44 -15.85
N LEU A 8 -14.22 25.31 -14.54
CA LEU A 8 -15.20 24.89 -13.55
C LEU A 8 -16.16 26.02 -13.15
N ALA A 9 -15.76 27.29 -13.33
CA ALA A 9 -16.49 28.44 -12.79
C ALA A 9 -17.99 28.53 -13.17
N PRO A 10 -18.42 28.15 -14.41
CA PRO A 10 -19.83 28.25 -14.80
C PRO A 10 -20.79 27.36 -13.99
N GLU A 11 -20.34 26.18 -13.56
CA GLU A 11 -21.21 25.17 -12.93
C GLU A 11 -20.74 24.75 -11.53
N PHE A 12 -19.44 24.81 -11.27
CA PHE A 12 -18.78 24.32 -10.06
C PHE A 12 -17.84 25.39 -9.49
N SER A 13 -18.38 26.60 -9.28
CA SER A 13 -17.61 27.78 -8.84
C SER A 13 -16.84 27.59 -7.53
N ILE A 14 -17.34 26.78 -6.60
CA ILE A 14 -16.61 26.46 -5.36
C ILE A 14 -15.30 25.74 -5.65
N LEU A 15 -15.30 24.77 -6.58
CA LEU A 15 -14.10 24.06 -6.99
C LEU A 15 -13.15 24.98 -7.77
N ALA A 16 -13.69 25.82 -8.67
CA ALA A 16 -12.91 26.82 -9.38
C ALA A 16 -12.15 27.75 -8.42
N ASN A 17 -12.85 28.28 -7.42
CA ASN A 17 -12.32 29.18 -6.40
C ASN A 17 -11.21 28.51 -5.56
N ILE A 18 -11.42 27.28 -5.10
CA ILE A 18 -10.42 26.55 -4.33
C ILE A 18 -9.19 26.23 -5.19
N GLY A 19 -9.40 25.80 -6.44
CA GLY A 19 -8.31 25.49 -7.38
C GLY A 19 -7.45 26.71 -7.69
N GLU A 20 -8.07 27.85 -7.96
CA GLU A 20 -7.37 29.13 -8.16
C GLU A 20 -6.61 29.57 -6.90
N SER A 21 -7.22 29.42 -5.72
CA SER A 21 -6.54 29.68 -4.44
C SER A 21 -5.29 28.82 -4.27
N ALA A 22 -5.37 27.53 -4.63
CA ALA A 22 -4.24 26.62 -4.56
C ALA A 22 -3.10 27.02 -5.51
N GLU A 23 -3.43 27.46 -6.74
CA GLU A 23 -2.43 27.98 -7.69
C GLU A 23 -1.73 29.24 -7.18
N PHE A 24 -2.49 30.17 -6.61
CA PHE A 24 -1.94 31.43 -6.08
C PHE A 24 -1.01 31.22 -4.90
N LEU A 25 -1.25 30.18 -4.10
CA LEU A 25 -0.42 29.83 -2.96
C LEU A 25 0.83 29.01 -3.33
N LEU A 26 0.91 28.48 -4.55
CA LEU A 26 1.92 27.50 -4.98
C LEU A 26 3.35 27.89 -4.59
N PHE A 27 3.74 29.13 -4.88
CA PHE A 27 5.11 29.63 -4.69
C PHE A 27 5.29 30.42 -3.39
N THR A 28 4.19 30.89 -2.77
CA THR A 28 4.26 31.67 -1.53
C THR A 28 4.20 30.78 -0.30
N ASP A 29 3.36 29.75 -0.33
CA ASP A 29 3.17 28.78 0.74
C ASP A 29 2.67 27.44 0.16
N PRO A 30 3.60 26.57 -0.28
CA PRO A 30 3.28 25.24 -0.81
C PRO A 30 2.42 24.40 0.13
N ALA A 31 2.59 24.54 1.45
CA ALA A 31 1.83 23.77 2.43
C ALA A 31 0.36 24.20 2.44
N SER A 32 0.09 25.51 2.38
CA SER A 32 -1.27 26.03 2.19
C SER A 32 -1.86 25.66 0.83
N SER A 33 -1.05 25.62 -0.25
CA SER A 33 -1.50 25.15 -1.58
C SER A 33 -2.02 23.71 -1.52
N LEU A 34 -1.26 22.80 -0.91
CA LEU A 34 -1.67 21.41 -0.70
C LEU A 34 -2.89 21.28 0.21
N SER A 35 -2.99 22.13 1.23
CA SER A 35 -4.16 22.20 2.10
C SER A 35 -5.42 22.60 1.32
N LYS A 36 -5.31 23.57 0.39
CA LYS A 36 -6.40 23.93 -0.54
C LYS A 36 -6.73 22.80 -1.49
N LEU A 37 -5.76 22.03 -1.99
CA LEU A 37 -6.04 20.86 -2.85
C LEU A 37 -6.76 19.74 -2.10
N ARG A 38 -6.42 19.52 -0.83
CA ARG A 38 -7.18 18.62 0.05
C ARG A 38 -8.62 19.10 0.22
N LEU A 39 -8.82 20.39 0.49
CA LEU A 39 -10.15 21.00 0.57
C LEU A 39 -10.93 20.86 -0.75
N PHE A 40 -10.26 21.01 -1.89
CA PHE A 40 -10.85 20.74 -3.20
C PHE A 40 -11.39 19.31 -3.28
N GLY A 41 -10.56 18.33 -2.89
CA GLY A 41 -10.94 16.92 -2.83
C GLY A 41 -12.17 16.70 -1.93
N GLU A 42 -12.20 17.32 -0.76
CA GLU A 42 -13.33 17.27 0.16
C GLU A 42 -14.62 17.79 -0.50
N LYS A 43 -14.59 19.01 -1.04
CA LYS A 43 -15.77 19.61 -1.69
C LYS A 43 -16.19 18.87 -2.96
N LEU A 44 -15.25 18.32 -3.71
CA LEU A 44 -15.55 17.44 -4.84
C LEU A 44 -16.29 16.19 -4.37
N THR A 45 -15.89 15.56 -3.28
CA THR A 45 -16.63 14.40 -2.75
C THR A 45 -18.02 14.78 -2.27
N GLU A 46 -18.20 15.92 -1.58
CA GLU A 46 -19.53 16.46 -1.24
C GLU A 46 -20.43 16.60 -2.47
N LEU A 47 -19.91 17.16 -3.55
CA LEU A 47 -20.63 17.29 -4.82
C LEU A 47 -20.94 15.93 -5.46
N LEU A 48 -20.08 14.92 -5.33
CA LEU A 48 -20.39 13.57 -5.81
C LEU A 48 -21.55 12.95 -5.04
N PHE A 49 -21.61 13.12 -3.71
CA PHE A 49 -22.76 12.66 -2.92
C PHE A 49 -24.05 13.38 -3.30
N GLU A 50 -23.98 14.68 -3.62
CA GLU A 50 -25.11 15.43 -4.15
C GLU A 50 -25.55 14.91 -5.54
N LYS A 51 -24.60 14.77 -6.47
CA LYS A 51 -24.89 14.34 -7.85
C LYS A 51 -25.45 12.93 -7.94
N HIS A 52 -25.09 12.05 -7.00
CA HIS A 52 -25.58 10.67 -6.95
C HIS A 52 -26.75 10.46 -5.98
N SER A 53 -27.25 11.53 -5.33
CA SER A 53 -28.32 11.45 -4.34
C SER A 53 -28.02 10.42 -3.24
N LEU A 54 -26.79 10.45 -2.71
CA LEU A 54 -26.34 9.52 -1.67
C LEU A 54 -26.45 10.14 -0.28
N ALA A 55 -26.85 9.33 0.70
CA ALA A 55 -26.70 9.66 2.11
C ALA A 55 -25.21 9.70 2.49
N PHE A 56 -24.81 10.64 3.34
CA PHE A 56 -23.44 10.67 3.85
C PHE A 56 -23.17 9.46 4.77
N PRO A 57 -21.91 8.98 4.84
CA PRO A 57 -21.54 7.94 5.80
C PRO A 57 -21.72 8.45 7.23
N TYR A 58 -21.91 7.52 8.17
CA TYR A 58 -22.08 7.82 9.59
C TYR A 58 -20.95 8.70 10.14
N GLU A 59 -19.69 8.32 9.85
CA GLU A 59 -18.53 9.20 10.06
C GLU A 59 -18.28 10.01 8.77
N ASN A 60 -18.86 11.21 8.71
CA ASN A 60 -18.76 12.06 7.52
C ASN A 60 -17.46 12.87 7.47
N ASN A 61 -16.35 12.20 7.14
CA ASN A 61 -15.08 12.84 6.85
C ASN A 61 -14.60 12.52 5.43
N PHE A 62 -13.50 13.15 4.98
CA PHE A 62 -12.98 12.93 3.62
C PHE A 62 -12.63 11.46 3.34
N HIS A 63 -12.07 10.76 4.33
CA HIS A 63 -11.67 9.36 4.20
C HIS A 63 -12.86 8.45 3.89
N TYR A 64 -13.90 8.50 4.74
CA TYR A 64 -15.05 7.63 4.60
C TYR A 64 -15.90 7.98 3.39
N ARG A 65 -15.93 9.26 2.97
CA ARG A 65 -16.52 9.65 1.69
C ARG A 65 -15.82 8.98 0.52
N LEU A 66 -14.49 8.96 0.49
CA LEU A 66 -13.72 8.24 -0.55
C LEU A 66 -13.96 6.73 -0.53
N LEU A 67 -14.02 6.12 0.67
CA LEU A 67 -14.32 4.69 0.80
C LEU A 67 -15.72 4.35 0.29
N THR A 68 -16.73 5.13 0.69
CA THR A 68 -18.12 4.94 0.25
C THR A 68 -18.23 5.06 -1.26
N LEU A 69 -17.71 6.14 -1.85
CA LEU A 69 -17.76 6.34 -3.30
C LEU A 69 -17.00 5.28 -4.09
N LYS A 70 -15.94 4.70 -3.51
CA LYS A 70 -15.22 3.56 -4.09
C LYS A 70 -16.08 2.31 -4.04
N ASP A 71 -16.70 2.02 -2.89
CA ASP A 71 -17.48 0.79 -2.71
C ASP A 71 -18.79 0.82 -3.54
N GLU A 72 -19.34 2.01 -3.79
CA GLU A 72 -20.43 2.28 -4.75
C GLU A 72 -19.96 2.27 -6.23
N ASN A 73 -18.67 2.02 -6.50
CA ASN A 73 -18.05 2.05 -7.84
C ASN A 73 -18.21 3.38 -8.61
N ILE A 74 -18.43 4.50 -7.92
CA ILE A 74 -18.59 5.83 -8.51
C ILE A 74 -17.23 6.42 -8.92
N LEU A 75 -16.18 6.14 -8.13
CA LEU A 75 -14.83 6.64 -8.40
C LEU A 75 -14.02 5.66 -9.26
N PRO A 76 -13.59 6.05 -10.48
CA PRO A 76 -12.61 5.30 -11.24
C PRO A 76 -11.31 5.13 -10.46
N ALA A 77 -10.60 4.02 -10.67
CA ALA A 77 -9.41 3.66 -9.91
C ALA A 77 -8.34 4.77 -9.87
N THR A 78 -8.02 5.38 -11.02
CA THR A 78 -7.02 6.45 -11.12
C THR A 78 -7.43 7.70 -10.35
N VAL A 79 -8.71 8.12 -10.46
CA VAL A 79 -9.25 9.28 -9.75
C VAL A 79 -9.22 9.05 -8.25
N LYS A 80 -9.64 7.85 -7.83
CA LYS A 80 -9.62 7.42 -6.44
C LYS A 80 -8.19 7.48 -5.88
N ASP A 81 -7.20 6.90 -6.58
CA ASP A 81 -5.81 6.89 -6.13
C ASP A 81 -5.22 8.31 -6.04
N ILE A 82 -5.53 9.20 -7.00
CA ILE A 82 -5.14 10.62 -6.94
C ILE A 82 -5.76 11.29 -5.70
N LEU A 83 -7.05 11.10 -5.43
CA LEU A 83 -7.72 11.73 -4.28
C LEU A 83 -7.15 11.22 -2.94
N PHE A 84 -6.81 9.93 -2.85
CA PHE A 84 -6.12 9.38 -1.67
C PHE A 84 -4.71 9.96 -1.51
N LEU A 85 -3.96 10.14 -2.60
CA LEU A 85 -2.64 10.78 -2.58
C LEU A 85 -2.75 12.23 -2.09
N ILE A 86 -3.67 13.02 -2.65
CA ILE A 86 -3.93 14.41 -2.25
C ILE A 86 -4.34 14.50 -0.78
N LYS A 87 -5.22 13.60 -0.31
CA LYS A 87 -5.58 13.52 1.11
C LYS A 87 -4.34 13.35 1.99
N LYS A 88 -3.45 12.45 1.61
CA LYS A 88 -2.28 12.11 2.42
C LYS A 88 -1.22 13.21 2.41
N VAL A 89 -0.86 13.72 1.23
CA VAL A 89 0.10 14.81 1.08
C VAL A 89 -0.43 16.09 1.75
N GLY A 90 -1.72 16.39 1.60
CA GLY A 90 -2.37 17.52 2.28
C GLY A 90 -2.42 17.37 3.81
N ASN A 91 -2.71 16.17 4.33
CA ASN A 91 -2.64 15.91 5.77
C ASN A 91 -1.24 16.16 6.34
N ARG A 92 -0.20 15.70 5.63
CA ARG A 92 1.19 15.92 6.01
C ARG A 92 1.54 17.40 6.02
N ALA A 93 1.17 18.13 4.96
CA ALA A 93 1.43 19.57 4.86
C ALA A 93 0.80 20.36 6.02
N VAL A 94 -0.41 19.99 6.46
CA VAL A 94 -1.09 20.61 7.61
C VAL A 94 -0.38 20.27 8.93
N HIS A 95 0.05 19.03 9.11
CA HIS A 95 0.63 18.56 10.37
C HIS A 95 2.09 19.00 10.56
N ASP A 96 2.90 18.89 9.51
CA ASP A 96 4.34 19.14 9.54
C ASP A 96 4.68 20.63 9.32
N GLY A 97 3.68 21.45 8.94
CA GLY A 97 3.83 22.89 8.72
C GLY A 97 4.80 23.27 7.59
N SER A 98 5.23 22.30 6.79
CA SER A 98 6.14 22.48 5.68
C SER A 98 5.82 21.48 4.57
N ALA A 99 5.98 21.91 3.33
CA ALA A 99 5.81 21.07 2.16
C ALA A 99 6.76 21.51 1.05
N LEU A 100 7.14 20.57 0.18
CA LEU A 100 7.94 20.87 -0.98
C LEU A 100 7.09 21.55 -2.05
N GLU A 101 7.62 22.57 -2.72
CA GLU A 101 6.97 23.23 -3.86
C GLU A 101 6.56 22.20 -4.95
N ARG A 102 7.40 21.18 -5.16
CA ARG A 102 7.11 20.07 -6.07
C ARG A 102 5.82 19.35 -5.72
N ASP A 103 5.63 18.95 -4.46
CA ASP A 103 4.45 18.21 -4.02
C ASP A 103 3.18 19.03 -4.33
N ALA A 104 3.24 20.36 -4.13
CA ALA A 104 2.17 21.26 -4.51
C ALA A 104 1.96 21.36 -6.03
N LYS A 105 3.03 21.41 -6.84
CA LYS A 105 2.95 21.38 -8.32
C LYS A 105 2.34 20.08 -8.85
N ASP A 106 2.82 18.95 -8.34
CA ASP A 106 2.35 17.62 -8.73
C ASP A 106 0.90 17.42 -8.28
N GLY A 107 0.55 17.93 -7.09
CA GLY A 107 -0.81 17.98 -6.57
C GLY A 107 -1.76 18.81 -7.44
N LEU A 108 -1.35 20.02 -7.85
CA LEU A 108 -2.14 20.89 -8.74
C LEU A 108 -2.43 20.23 -10.08
N ARG A 109 -1.40 19.65 -10.71
CA ARG A 109 -1.54 18.92 -11.97
C ARG A 109 -2.47 17.72 -11.83
N SER A 110 -2.36 16.98 -10.74
CA SER A 110 -3.23 15.82 -10.46
C SER A 110 -4.67 16.26 -10.28
N MET A 111 -4.90 17.32 -9.51
CA MET A 111 -6.25 17.83 -9.30
C MET A 111 -6.85 18.48 -10.52
N PHE A 112 -6.06 19.08 -11.40
CA PHE A 112 -6.55 19.53 -12.70
C PHE A 112 -7.11 18.36 -13.54
N ASN A 113 -6.42 17.21 -13.55
CA ASN A 113 -6.90 16.03 -14.28
C ASN A 113 -8.19 15.46 -13.65
N VAL A 114 -8.26 15.41 -12.31
CA VAL A 114 -9.49 15.00 -11.61
C VAL A 114 -10.64 16.00 -11.83
N ALA A 115 -10.35 17.30 -11.86
CA ALA A 115 -11.33 18.34 -12.15
C ALA A 115 -11.88 18.21 -13.59
N ARG A 116 -11.02 17.90 -14.56
CA ARG A 116 -11.45 17.62 -15.94
C ARG A 116 -12.36 16.39 -16.00
N TRP A 117 -11.98 15.29 -15.34
CA TRP A 117 -12.83 14.11 -15.23
C TRP A 117 -14.20 14.46 -14.63
N PHE A 118 -14.20 15.19 -13.52
CA PHE A 118 -15.42 15.58 -12.82
C PHE A 118 -16.32 16.44 -13.73
N PHE A 119 -15.76 17.45 -14.40
CA PHE A 119 -16.53 18.30 -15.31
C PHE A 119 -17.10 17.51 -16.50
N GLU A 120 -16.28 16.72 -17.19
CA GLU A 120 -16.75 15.91 -18.32
C GLU A 120 -17.83 14.89 -17.91
N THR A 121 -17.84 14.47 -16.63
CA THR A 121 -18.82 13.52 -16.08
C THR A 121 -20.12 14.19 -15.63
N TYR A 122 -20.04 15.34 -14.94
CA TYR A 122 -21.18 15.91 -14.20
C TYR A 122 -21.68 17.27 -14.70
N ALA A 123 -20.98 17.93 -15.62
CA ALA A 123 -21.48 19.17 -16.23
C ALA A 123 -22.79 18.91 -16.98
N LYS A 124 -23.70 19.88 -16.95
CA LYS A 124 -25.01 19.82 -17.62
C LYS A 124 -24.86 19.60 -19.12
N GLU A 125 -23.91 20.30 -19.73
CA GLU A 125 -23.58 20.15 -21.15
C GLU A 125 -22.34 19.27 -21.32
N GLU A 126 -22.43 18.27 -22.20
CA GLU A 126 -21.27 17.45 -22.54
C GLU A 126 -20.26 18.29 -23.33
N LYS A 127 -19.16 18.65 -22.67
CA LYS A 127 -18.06 19.40 -23.27
C LYS A 127 -16.79 18.57 -23.25
N ASP A 128 -16.19 18.36 -24.40
CA ASP A 128 -14.89 17.71 -24.50
C ASP A 128 -13.78 18.70 -24.10
N LEU A 129 -13.05 18.39 -23.04
CA LEU A 129 -11.93 19.19 -22.55
C LEU A 129 -10.58 18.67 -23.05
N SER A 130 -10.55 17.79 -24.05
CA SER A 130 -9.31 17.21 -24.59
C SER A 130 -8.29 18.23 -25.06
N SER A 131 -8.72 19.42 -25.50
CA SER A 131 -7.84 20.52 -25.91
C SER A 131 -7.33 21.38 -24.75
N LEU A 132 -7.81 21.15 -23.52
CA LEU A 132 -7.40 21.90 -22.34
C LEU A 132 -6.21 21.20 -21.67
N PHE A 133 -5.05 21.85 -21.75
CA PHE A 133 -3.81 21.35 -21.17
C PHE A 133 -3.48 22.10 -19.89
N TYR A 134 -2.93 21.38 -18.93
CA TYR A 134 -2.38 21.99 -17.71
C TYR A 134 -1.21 22.90 -18.08
N GLN A 135 -1.26 24.13 -17.60
CA GLN A 135 -0.16 25.11 -17.68
C GLN A 135 0.41 25.30 -16.30
N GLU A 136 1.72 25.14 -16.15
CA GLU A 136 2.35 25.38 -14.85
C GLU A 136 2.17 26.85 -14.45
N PRO A 137 1.61 27.14 -13.25
CA PRO A 137 1.44 28.50 -12.80
C PRO A 137 2.77 29.24 -12.74
N THR A 138 2.74 30.55 -12.92
CA THR A 138 3.90 31.43 -12.71
C THR A 138 3.69 32.27 -11.45
N TYR A 139 4.78 32.68 -10.80
CA TYR A 139 4.68 33.55 -9.64
C TYR A 139 4.10 34.92 -10.02
N VAL A 140 3.06 35.32 -9.29
CA VAL A 140 2.42 36.64 -9.36
C VAL A 140 2.01 37.07 -7.95
N ASP A 141 2.06 38.36 -7.62
CA ASP A 141 1.56 38.85 -6.33
C ASP A 141 0.04 38.77 -6.30
N THR A 142 -0.47 37.80 -5.56
CA THR A 142 -1.88 37.40 -5.52
C THR A 142 -2.56 37.73 -4.19
N ARG A 143 -1.90 38.47 -3.29
CA ARG A 143 -2.39 38.70 -1.91
C ARG A 143 -3.81 39.27 -1.86
N LEU A 144 -4.09 40.31 -2.63
CA LEU A 144 -5.43 40.93 -2.71
C LEU A 144 -6.45 39.99 -3.38
N ALA A 145 -6.02 39.22 -4.38
CA ALA A 145 -6.89 38.28 -5.07
C ALA A 145 -7.25 37.09 -4.16
N LEU A 146 -6.32 36.61 -3.34
CA LEU A 146 -6.52 35.54 -2.38
C LEU A 146 -7.53 35.94 -1.28
N GLN A 147 -7.43 37.17 -0.76
CA GLN A 147 -8.42 37.70 0.20
C GLN A 147 -9.84 37.68 -0.38
N LYS A 148 -9.99 38.12 -1.63
CA LYS A 148 -11.30 38.07 -2.32
C LYS A 148 -11.78 36.63 -2.53
N LEU A 149 -10.90 35.72 -2.92
CA LEU A 149 -11.23 34.31 -3.08
C LEU A 149 -11.69 33.68 -1.76
N GLU A 150 -11.10 34.04 -0.62
CA GLU A 150 -11.53 33.58 0.70
C GLU A 150 -12.91 34.10 1.11
N GLU A 151 -13.24 35.35 0.79
CA GLU A 151 -14.58 35.90 1.02
C GLU A 151 -15.63 35.20 0.15
N ASP A 152 -15.31 34.98 -1.13
CA ASP A 152 -16.20 34.30 -2.06
C ASP A 152 -16.37 32.82 -1.71
N TYR A 153 -15.31 32.16 -1.22
CA TYR A 153 -15.36 30.79 -0.72
C TYR A 153 -16.42 30.64 0.38
N ARG A 154 -16.49 31.56 1.35
CA ARG A 154 -17.48 31.49 2.44
C ARG A 154 -18.93 31.52 1.92
N LYS A 155 -19.19 32.33 0.89
CA LYS A 155 -20.52 32.41 0.25
C LYS A 155 -20.83 31.12 -0.51
N LEU A 156 -19.85 30.60 -1.24
CA LEU A 156 -19.98 29.39 -2.05
C LEU A 156 -20.16 28.14 -1.17
N GLU A 157 -19.44 28.05 -0.05
CA GLU A 157 -19.58 26.98 0.92
C GLU A 157 -20.97 26.97 1.55
N LYS A 158 -21.49 28.15 1.94
CA LYS A 158 -22.87 28.25 2.43
C LYS A 158 -23.87 27.72 1.40
N ARG A 159 -23.76 28.16 0.14
CA ARG A 159 -24.65 27.71 -0.94
C ARG A 159 -24.56 26.19 -1.17
N LEU A 160 -23.35 25.62 -1.10
CA LEU A 160 -23.18 24.17 -1.21
C LEU A 160 -23.86 23.45 -0.05
N ASN A 161 -23.70 23.93 1.18
CA ASN A 161 -24.36 23.33 2.34
C ASN A 161 -25.89 23.38 2.24
N ASP A 162 -26.44 24.48 1.74
CA ASP A 162 -27.89 24.61 1.49
C ASP A 162 -28.35 23.55 0.45
N LEU A 163 -27.63 23.40 -0.67
CA LEU A 163 -27.90 22.37 -1.68
C LEU A 163 -27.80 20.94 -1.11
N LEU A 164 -26.80 20.69 -0.26
CA LEU A 164 -26.60 19.38 0.37
C LEU A 164 -27.69 19.06 1.40
N ALA A 165 -28.29 20.06 2.03
CA ALA A 165 -29.40 19.91 2.97
C ALA A 165 -30.74 19.67 2.27
N GLU A 166 -30.93 20.26 1.09
CA GLU A 166 -32.12 20.10 0.25
C GLU A 166 -32.09 18.85 -0.65
N ARG A 167 -30.95 18.14 -0.71
CA ARG A 167 -30.80 17.00 -1.62
C ARG A 167 -31.68 15.82 -1.23
N ASP A 168 -32.20 15.15 -2.24
CA ASP A 168 -32.80 13.82 -2.09
C ASP A 168 -31.72 12.76 -1.88
N THR A 169 -32.03 11.74 -1.08
CA THR A 169 -31.18 10.59 -0.78
C THR A 169 -31.78 9.25 -1.21
N GLU A 170 -32.85 9.27 -2.01
CA GLU A 170 -33.46 8.07 -2.62
C GLU A 170 -32.60 7.44 -3.74
N GLY A 171 -31.49 8.09 -4.11
CA GLY A 171 -30.61 7.65 -5.17
C GLY A 171 -31.10 8.05 -6.57
N LEU A 172 -30.19 8.00 -7.54
CA LEU A 172 -30.53 8.28 -8.93
C LEU A 172 -31.32 7.14 -9.58
N SER A 173 -32.17 7.48 -10.56
CA SER A 173 -32.78 6.49 -11.45
C SER A 173 -31.71 5.69 -12.21
N SER A 174 -31.99 4.43 -12.54
CA SER A 174 -31.03 3.55 -13.22
C SER A 174 -30.55 4.09 -14.57
N SER A 175 -31.40 4.84 -15.30
CA SER A 175 -31.01 5.48 -16.57
C SER A 175 -30.01 6.63 -16.33
N ALA A 176 -30.24 7.46 -15.32
CA ALA A 176 -29.32 8.53 -14.94
C ALA A 176 -27.96 7.98 -14.48
N GLN A 177 -27.97 6.92 -13.67
CA GLN A 177 -26.75 6.22 -13.24
C GLN A 177 -25.95 5.69 -14.44
N GLN A 178 -26.61 5.05 -15.40
CA GLN A 178 -25.95 4.53 -16.61
C GLN A 178 -25.31 5.63 -17.46
N VAL A 179 -26.00 6.77 -17.65
CA VAL A 179 -25.45 7.91 -18.39
C VAL A 179 -24.21 8.48 -17.70
N ILE A 180 -24.27 8.67 -16.38
CA ILE A 180 -23.13 9.15 -15.60
C ILE A 180 -21.97 8.16 -15.66
N GLN A 181 -22.25 6.86 -15.52
CA GLN A 181 -21.23 5.82 -15.58
C GLN A 181 -20.51 5.81 -16.93
N GLN A 182 -21.23 5.90 -18.05
CA GLN A 182 -20.64 5.95 -19.39
C GLN A 182 -19.77 7.20 -19.58
N ARG A 183 -20.26 8.37 -19.14
CA ARG A 183 -19.48 9.63 -19.18
C ARG A 183 -18.21 9.51 -18.32
N SER A 184 -18.34 8.97 -17.11
CA SER A 184 -17.26 8.75 -16.16
C SER A 184 -16.18 7.84 -16.74
N GLU A 185 -16.56 6.70 -17.33
CA GLU A 185 -15.62 5.77 -17.95
C GLU A 185 -14.88 6.39 -19.14
N ARG A 186 -15.57 7.16 -19.98
CA ARG A 186 -14.95 7.87 -21.12
C ARG A 186 -13.97 8.93 -20.63
N ALA A 187 -14.35 9.72 -19.65
CA ALA A 187 -13.51 10.77 -19.08
C ALA A 187 -12.31 10.18 -18.32
N ALA A 188 -12.50 9.08 -17.57
CA ALA A 188 -11.47 8.42 -16.78
C ALA A 188 -10.33 7.88 -17.65
N ARG A 189 -10.59 7.47 -18.90
CA ARG A 189 -9.56 7.05 -19.85
C ARG A 189 -8.58 8.18 -20.20
N LYS A 190 -8.99 9.44 -20.06
CA LYS A 190 -8.16 10.62 -20.29
C LYS A 190 -7.38 11.05 -19.03
N VAL A 191 -7.70 10.48 -17.87
CA VAL A 191 -6.98 10.74 -16.62
C VAL A 191 -5.68 9.96 -16.66
N GLU A 192 -4.60 10.65 -17.02
CA GLU A 192 -3.26 10.10 -16.99
C GLU A 192 -2.50 10.56 -15.74
N MET A 193 -1.77 9.62 -15.15
CA MET A 193 -0.75 9.92 -14.17
C MET A 193 0.59 9.94 -14.89
N SER A 194 1.33 11.03 -14.71
CA SER A 194 2.69 11.19 -15.22
C SER A 194 3.65 10.22 -14.54
N GLU A 195 4.83 10.03 -15.13
CA GLU A 195 5.89 9.23 -14.53
C GLU A 195 6.34 9.80 -13.18
N ALA A 196 6.51 11.12 -13.08
CA ALA A 196 6.88 11.80 -11.83
C ALA A 196 5.86 11.53 -10.71
N GLN A 197 4.57 11.58 -11.02
CA GLN A 197 3.50 11.26 -10.07
C GLN A 197 3.47 9.76 -9.72
N THR A 198 3.77 8.89 -10.69
CA THR A 198 3.89 7.45 -10.44
C THR A 198 5.03 7.17 -9.46
N ARG A 199 6.16 7.85 -9.64
CA ARG A 199 7.30 7.79 -8.71
C ARG A 199 6.97 8.36 -7.34
N GLU A 200 6.24 9.46 -7.25
CA GLU A 200 5.78 10.01 -5.96
C GLU A 200 4.89 9.02 -5.19
N LEU A 201 3.97 8.35 -5.88
CA LEU A 201 3.16 7.28 -5.29
C LEU A 201 4.03 6.11 -4.81
N ILE A 202 5.04 5.72 -5.57
CA ILE A 202 6.01 4.68 -5.17
C ILE A 202 6.82 5.13 -3.94
N ASP A 203 7.33 6.37 -3.93
CA ASP A 203 8.06 6.96 -2.80
C ASP A 203 7.20 6.96 -1.54
N LEU A 204 5.92 7.30 -1.67
CA LEU A 204 4.97 7.27 -0.57
C LEU A 204 4.81 5.86 0.01
N MET A 205 4.61 4.85 -0.86
CA MET A 205 4.44 3.46 -0.44
C MET A 205 5.72 2.86 0.15
N LEU A 206 6.89 3.25 -0.36
CA LEU A 206 8.19 2.86 0.19
C LEU A 206 8.43 3.51 1.56
N ARG A 207 8.10 4.79 1.75
CA ARG A 207 8.13 5.46 3.06
C ARG A 207 7.24 4.77 4.08
N GLU A 208 6.02 4.36 3.69
CA GLU A 208 5.14 3.59 4.56
C GLU A 208 5.74 2.26 5.01
N ALA A 209 6.59 1.63 4.17
CA ALA A 209 7.32 0.43 4.51
C ALA A 209 8.63 0.68 5.28
N GLY A 210 8.93 1.94 5.62
CA GLY A 210 10.09 2.33 6.43
C GLY A 210 11.35 2.65 5.65
N TRP A 211 11.25 2.94 4.35
CA TRP A 211 12.37 3.41 3.53
C TRP A 211 12.49 4.93 3.55
N GLU A 212 13.72 5.44 3.65
CA GLU A 212 14.05 6.83 3.33
C GLU A 212 14.13 6.97 1.81
N VAL A 213 13.16 7.67 1.23
CA VAL A 213 13.09 7.85 -0.23
C VAL A 213 12.46 9.19 -0.58
N ASP A 214 13.05 9.80 -1.58
CA ASP A 214 12.54 10.95 -2.30
C ASP A 214 13.24 10.98 -3.66
N THR A 215 12.48 10.80 -4.73
CA THR A 215 13.01 10.68 -6.10
C THR A 215 13.87 11.87 -6.53
N GLU A 216 13.67 13.06 -5.96
CA GLU A 216 14.43 14.26 -6.34
C GLU A 216 15.65 14.45 -5.45
N THR A 217 15.50 14.32 -4.13
CA THR A 217 16.57 14.63 -3.18
C THR A 217 17.47 13.43 -2.90
N ILE A 218 16.89 12.22 -2.82
CA ILE A 218 17.61 10.95 -2.64
C ILE A 218 17.80 10.31 -4.02
N ASN A 219 18.59 10.98 -4.86
CA ASN A 219 18.80 10.63 -6.26
C ASN A 219 20.29 10.66 -6.61
N PHE A 220 20.81 9.54 -7.11
CA PHE A 220 22.22 9.46 -7.45
C PHE A 220 22.55 10.31 -8.68
N LYS A 221 21.75 10.25 -9.75
CA LYS A 221 22.05 10.95 -11.00
C LYS A 221 22.00 12.47 -10.87
N LYS A 222 21.04 12.99 -10.09
CA LYS A 222 20.86 14.45 -9.85
C LYS A 222 21.78 14.98 -8.76
N ASN A 223 21.83 14.31 -7.60
CA ASN A 223 22.47 14.86 -6.40
C ASN A 223 23.68 14.06 -5.92
N ARG A 224 24.06 12.99 -6.62
CA ARG A 224 25.13 12.07 -6.21
C ARG A 224 24.88 11.49 -4.82
N THR A 225 23.62 11.27 -4.45
CA THR A 225 23.27 10.66 -3.16
C THR A 225 23.87 9.27 -3.07
N LEU A 226 24.61 9.01 -1.98
CA LEU A 226 25.25 7.73 -1.69
C LEU A 226 24.52 6.99 -0.57
N PRO A 227 24.66 5.66 -0.49
CA PRO A 227 24.21 4.89 0.66
C PRO A 227 25.03 5.25 1.92
N GLU A 228 24.41 5.13 3.09
CA GLU A 228 24.98 5.58 4.37
C GLU A 228 24.74 4.52 5.45
N THR A 229 25.76 4.20 6.25
CA THR A 229 25.64 3.30 7.41
C THR A 229 24.56 3.79 8.37
N GLY A 230 23.69 2.88 8.80
CA GLY A 230 22.59 3.18 9.75
C GLY A 230 21.34 3.79 9.12
N LYS A 231 21.32 4.03 7.80
CA LYS A 231 20.13 4.52 7.07
C LYS A 231 19.60 3.47 6.11
N ASN A 232 18.29 3.48 5.89
CA ASN A 232 17.60 2.55 4.98
C ASN A 232 17.06 3.31 3.77
N LYS A 233 17.86 3.47 2.71
CA LYS A 233 17.51 4.35 1.58
C LYS A 233 17.00 3.58 0.37
N ALA A 234 15.96 4.09 -0.28
CA ALA A 234 15.73 3.78 -1.69
C ALA A 234 16.27 4.94 -2.52
N ILE A 235 17.42 4.73 -3.16
CA ILE A 235 18.11 5.77 -3.94
C ILE A 235 17.65 5.71 -5.38
N ALA A 236 17.08 6.81 -5.88
CA ALA A 236 16.59 6.90 -7.24
C ALA A 236 17.74 7.02 -8.26
N GLU A 237 17.50 6.53 -9.48
CA GLU A 237 18.43 6.61 -10.62
C GLU A 237 19.83 6.06 -10.28
N TRP A 238 19.90 4.82 -9.79
CA TRP A 238 21.17 4.20 -9.41
C TRP A 238 21.86 3.55 -10.60
N PRO A 239 23.18 3.71 -10.79
CA PRO A 239 23.89 3.14 -11.93
C PRO A 239 23.96 1.60 -11.86
N ALA A 240 23.59 0.95 -12.96
CA ALA A 240 23.67 -0.49 -13.16
C ALA A 240 24.34 -0.79 -14.51
N GLY A 241 25.65 -0.54 -14.59
CA GLY A 241 26.41 -0.56 -15.83
C GLY A 241 26.05 0.63 -16.72
N PRO A 242 25.67 0.44 -17.99
CA PRO A 242 25.25 1.54 -18.87
C PRO A 242 23.80 2.02 -18.63
N LEU A 243 23.08 1.38 -17.71
CA LEU A 243 21.69 1.66 -17.41
C LEU A 243 21.54 2.31 -16.03
N TRP A 244 20.34 2.83 -15.77
CA TRP A 244 19.95 3.47 -14.52
C TRP A 244 18.73 2.73 -13.99
N ALA A 245 18.84 2.14 -12.80
CA ALA A 245 17.70 1.55 -12.11
C ALA A 245 16.84 2.66 -11.51
N ASP A 246 15.50 2.55 -11.58
CA ASP A 246 14.61 3.57 -11.03
C ASP A 246 14.85 3.77 -9.54
N TYR A 247 14.96 2.68 -8.78
CA TYR A 247 15.43 2.72 -7.39
C TYR A 247 16.35 1.55 -7.04
N ALA A 248 17.36 1.83 -6.22
CA ALA A 248 18.19 0.85 -5.54
C ALA A 248 17.92 0.89 -4.03
N LEU A 249 17.62 -0.28 -3.45
CA LEU A 249 17.24 -0.45 -2.05
C LEU A 249 18.48 -0.79 -1.22
N PHE A 250 18.93 0.18 -0.41
CA PHE A 250 20.10 0.07 0.46
C PHE A 250 19.73 -0.01 1.93
N ILE A 251 20.34 -0.97 2.63
CA ILE A 251 20.29 -1.07 4.09
C ILE A 251 21.72 -0.83 4.57
N GLY A 252 21.96 0.33 5.18
CA GLY A 252 23.32 0.81 5.37
C GLY A 252 24.00 1.04 4.01
N THR A 253 25.12 0.35 3.78
CA THR A 253 25.82 0.34 2.49
C THR A 253 25.51 -0.88 1.63
N GLU A 254 24.75 -1.85 2.17
CA GLU A 254 24.44 -3.10 1.48
C GLU A 254 23.29 -2.92 0.48
N LEU A 255 23.50 -3.34 -0.76
CA LEU A 255 22.49 -3.29 -1.82
C LEU A 255 21.61 -4.54 -1.78
N TYR A 256 20.38 -4.38 -1.30
CA TYR A 256 19.42 -5.46 -1.13
C TYR A 256 18.55 -5.71 -2.36
N GLY A 257 18.22 -4.67 -3.12
CA GLY A 257 17.30 -4.85 -4.24
C GLY A 257 17.25 -3.73 -5.26
N PHE A 258 16.63 -4.03 -6.40
CA PHE A 258 16.32 -3.06 -7.45
C PHE A 258 14.82 -3.00 -7.70
N VAL A 259 14.32 -1.78 -7.93
CA VAL A 259 12.94 -1.51 -8.32
C VAL A 259 12.92 -0.93 -9.72
N GLU A 260 12.08 -1.52 -10.57
CA GLU A 260 11.69 -0.98 -11.87
C GLU A 260 10.29 -0.37 -11.78
N ALA A 261 10.18 0.93 -12.03
CA ALA A 261 8.94 1.68 -12.06
C ALA A 261 8.41 1.78 -13.50
N LYS A 262 7.13 1.45 -13.68
CA LYS A 262 6.41 1.65 -14.94
C LYS A 262 5.46 2.83 -14.81
N ARG A 263 5.07 3.42 -15.95
CA ARG A 263 3.98 4.40 -15.97
C ARG A 263 2.74 3.78 -15.34
N TYR A 264 1.97 4.56 -14.59
CA TYR A 264 0.77 4.08 -13.90
C TYR A 264 -0.17 3.28 -14.82
N ASN A 265 -0.35 3.71 -16.08
CA ASN A 265 -1.24 3.05 -17.03
C ASN A 265 -0.67 1.82 -17.75
N GLN A 266 0.60 1.49 -17.53
CA GLN A 266 1.25 0.33 -18.14
C GLN A 266 1.14 -0.90 -17.23
N ASP A 267 0.82 -2.04 -17.83
CA ASP A 267 0.81 -3.33 -17.12
C ASP A 267 2.22 -3.69 -16.61
N ILE A 268 2.30 -4.43 -15.51
CA ILE A 268 3.56 -4.77 -14.86
C ILE A 268 4.19 -5.97 -15.58
N SER A 269 5.50 -5.89 -15.82
CA SER A 269 6.24 -7.02 -16.37
C SER A 269 6.40 -8.13 -15.32
N THR A 270 5.68 -9.23 -15.48
CA THR A 270 5.77 -10.41 -14.60
C THR A 270 7.13 -11.11 -14.63
N ASP A 271 7.94 -10.89 -15.67
CA ASP A 271 9.28 -11.46 -15.84
C ASP A 271 10.41 -10.60 -15.22
N LEU A 272 10.10 -9.38 -14.77
CA LEU A 272 11.06 -8.42 -14.19
C LEU A 272 12.35 -8.25 -15.02
N ARG A 273 12.26 -8.26 -16.36
CA ARG A 273 13.43 -8.26 -17.26
C ARG A 273 14.41 -7.12 -16.96
N GLN A 274 13.92 -5.91 -16.74
CA GLN A 274 14.79 -4.75 -16.50
C GLN A 274 15.51 -4.85 -15.16
N SER A 275 14.78 -5.19 -14.07
CA SER A 275 15.37 -5.40 -12.75
C SER A 275 16.42 -6.53 -12.75
N LYS A 276 16.21 -7.60 -13.54
CA LYS A 276 17.21 -8.66 -13.77
C LYS A 276 18.47 -8.11 -14.43
N VAL A 277 18.34 -7.33 -15.51
CA VAL A 277 19.48 -6.71 -16.19
C VAL A 277 20.24 -5.75 -15.25
N TYR A 278 19.55 -5.00 -14.39
CA TYR A 278 20.21 -4.17 -13.39
C TYR A 278 21.05 -5.01 -12.41
N ALA A 279 20.48 -6.11 -11.91
CA ALA A 279 21.16 -7.01 -10.99
C ALA A 279 22.36 -7.74 -11.63
N GLU A 280 22.34 -7.98 -12.94
CA GLU A 280 23.48 -8.56 -13.67
C GLU A 280 24.63 -7.54 -13.84
N ARG A 281 24.29 -6.29 -14.13
CA ARG A 281 25.26 -5.28 -14.59
C ARG A 281 25.79 -4.34 -13.52
N VAL A 282 25.15 -4.30 -12.34
CA VAL A 282 25.61 -3.46 -11.23
C VAL A 282 27.05 -3.81 -10.84
N LYS A 283 27.78 -2.82 -10.33
CA LYS A 283 29.14 -2.98 -9.82
C LYS A 283 29.21 -2.46 -8.39
N ALA A 284 30.17 -2.98 -7.61
CA ALA A 284 30.48 -2.49 -6.28
C ALA A 284 31.25 -1.16 -6.36
N GLU A 285 30.52 -0.09 -6.69
CA GLU A 285 31.04 1.26 -6.86
C GLU A 285 30.24 2.24 -5.99
N HIS A 286 30.77 3.45 -5.80
CA HIS A 286 30.07 4.54 -5.11
C HIS A 286 29.64 4.21 -3.66
N GLY A 287 30.44 3.40 -2.96
CA GLY A 287 30.17 3.01 -1.57
C GLY A 287 29.11 1.92 -1.41
N ALA A 288 28.64 1.30 -2.51
CA ALA A 288 27.74 0.15 -2.46
C ALA A 288 28.49 -1.15 -2.16
N THR A 289 27.96 -1.90 -1.20
CA THR A 289 28.38 -3.26 -0.88
C THR A 289 27.41 -4.25 -1.52
N LEU A 290 27.91 -5.12 -2.39
CA LEU A 290 27.10 -6.18 -2.98
C LEU A 290 27.04 -7.38 -2.03
N LEU A 291 25.86 -7.97 -1.89
CA LEU A 291 25.58 -8.98 -0.86
C LEU A 291 26.09 -10.38 -1.20
N GLY A 292 26.44 -10.62 -2.46
CA GLY A 292 26.85 -11.91 -2.98
C GLY A 292 26.60 -12.01 -4.48
N GLN A 293 26.72 -13.23 -4.99
CA GLN A 293 26.46 -13.55 -6.39
C GLN A 293 25.63 -14.84 -6.48
N TRP A 294 24.51 -14.78 -7.23
CA TRP A 294 23.59 -15.88 -7.44
C TRP A 294 23.41 -16.10 -8.94
N GLY A 295 24.26 -16.97 -9.51
CA GLY A 295 24.38 -17.11 -10.96
C GLY A 295 24.88 -15.81 -11.59
N ALA A 296 24.06 -15.21 -12.46
CA ALA A 296 24.39 -13.94 -13.12
C ALA A 296 24.05 -12.70 -12.27
N TYR A 297 23.29 -12.84 -11.19
CA TYR A 297 22.78 -11.72 -10.41
C TYR A 297 23.68 -11.38 -9.22
N GLN A 298 23.99 -10.11 -9.03
CA GLN A 298 24.76 -9.59 -7.90
C GLN A 298 23.89 -8.97 -6.79
N VAL A 299 22.56 -8.95 -7.01
CA VAL A 299 21.56 -8.39 -6.09
C VAL A 299 20.41 -9.39 -5.95
N PRO A 300 19.97 -9.71 -4.71
CA PRO A 300 19.07 -10.84 -4.49
C PRO A 300 17.59 -10.54 -4.76
N PHE A 301 17.12 -9.30 -4.54
CA PHE A 301 15.70 -8.99 -4.54
C PHE A 301 15.31 -8.02 -5.65
N LEU A 302 14.44 -8.46 -6.54
CA LEU A 302 14.05 -7.70 -7.73
C LEU A 302 12.57 -7.35 -7.65
N PHE A 303 12.25 -6.10 -7.99
CA PHE A 303 10.90 -5.58 -7.95
C PHE A 303 10.50 -4.92 -9.28
N SER A 304 9.20 -4.98 -9.60
CA SER A 304 8.59 -4.13 -10.63
C SER A 304 7.22 -3.64 -10.17
N THR A 305 6.90 -2.37 -10.41
CA THR A 305 5.68 -1.73 -9.92
C THR A 305 5.21 -0.64 -10.88
N ASN A 306 3.91 -0.33 -10.87
CA ASN A 306 3.34 0.86 -11.50
C ASN A 306 2.64 1.77 -10.48
N GLY A 307 2.92 1.58 -9.18
CA GLY A 307 2.33 2.33 -8.07
C GLY A 307 0.86 1.97 -7.76
N ARG A 308 0.17 1.20 -8.61
CA ARG A 308 -1.22 0.81 -8.35
C ARG A 308 -1.32 -0.14 -7.16
N PRO A 309 -2.40 -0.05 -6.36
CA PRO A 309 -2.70 -1.06 -5.35
C PRO A 309 -2.82 -2.47 -5.95
N TYR A 310 -2.47 -3.48 -5.16
CA TYR A 310 -2.65 -4.87 -5.55
C TYR A 310 -4.14 -5.21 -5.66
N LEU A 311 -4.56 -5.67 -6.84
CA LEU A 311 -5.92 -6.15 -7.11
C LEU A 311 -5.84 -7.57 -7.67
N LYS A 312 -6.31 -8.55 -6.88
CA LYS A 312 -6.18 -9.97 -7.23
C LYS A 312 -6.81 -10.34 -8.57
N GLN A 313 -7.90 -9.67 -8.96
CA GLN A 313 -8.60 -9.92 -10.24
C GLN A 313 -7.73 -9.56 -11.46
N ILE A 314 -6.75 -8.66 -11.29
CA ILE A 314 -5.87 -8.16 -12.33
C ILE A 314 -4.41 -8.20 -11.85
N GLU A 315 -4.02 -9.28 -11.20
CA GLU A 315 -2.71 -9.47 -10.54
C GLU A 315 -1.50 -9.16 -11.45
N THR A 316 -1.63 -9.35 -12.76
CA THR A 316 -0.58 -9.07 -13.75
C THR A 316 -0.54 -7.60 -14.22
N LYS A 317 -1.54 -6.78 -13.85
CA LYS A 317 -1.70 -5.39 -14.30
C LYS A 317 -1.46 -4.35 -13.20
N SER A 318 -1.49 -4.74 -11.92
CA SER A 318 -1.37 -3.82 -10.79
C SER A 318 -0.62 -4.45 -9.61
N GLY A 319 -0.12 -3.60 -8.71
CA GLY A 319 0.59 -4.02 -7.50
C GLY A 319 2.11 -3.99 -7.64
N ILE A 320 2.78 -4.84 -6.86
CA ILE A 320 4.24 -4.96 -6.82
C ILE A 320 4.59 -6.39 -7.17
N TRP A 321 5.31 -6.60 -8.26
CA TRP A 321 5.88 -7.90 -8.60
C TRP A 321 7.26 -8.03 -7.99
N PHE A 322 7.54 -9.21 -7.44
CA PHE A 322 8.76 -9.50 -6.69
C PHE A 322 9.35 -10.84 -7.09
N LEU A 323 10.66 -10.87 -7.25
CA LEU A 323 11.46 -12.07 -7.44
C LEU A 323 12.63 -12.11 -6.45
N ASP A 324 12.74 -13.23 -5.74
CA ASP A 324 13.94 -13.59 -4.97
C ASP A 324 14.87 -14.38 -5.89
N ALA A 325 15.89 -13.71 -6.42
CA ALA A 325 16.80 -14.23 -7.43
C ALA A 325 17.88 -15.17 -6.88
N ARG A 326 17.90 -15.43 -5.57
CA ARG A 326 18.93 -16.26 -4.92
C ARG A 326 18.85 -17.73 -5.29
N GLN A 327 17.67 -18.20 -5.73
CA GLN A 327 17.44 -19.56 -6.19
C GLN A 327 16.83 -19.54 -7.59
N PRO A 328 17.40 -20.25 -8.58
CA PRO A 328 16.88 -20.26 -9.95
C PRO A 328 15.44 -20.80 -10.07
N THR A 329 14.99 -21.62 -9.12
CA THR A 329 13.64 -22.20 -9.05
C THR A 329 12.60 -21.24 -8.49
N ASN A 330 13.02 -20.08 -7.96
CA ASN A 330 12.07 -19.08 -7.50
C ASN A 330 11.38 -18.43 -8.69
N HIS A 331 10.05 -18.27 -8.58
CA HIS A 331 9.24 -17.56 -9.55
C HIS A 331 8.82 -16.21 -9.01
N ALA A 332 8.66 -15.26 -9.92
CA ALA A 332 8.12 -13.96 -9.61
C ALA A 332 6.67 -14.09 -9.13
N LYS A 333 6.28 -13.23 -8.18
CA LYS A 333 4.93 -13.22 -7.59
C LYS A 333 4.50 -11.79 -7.30
N ALA A 334 3.20 -11.54 -7.28
CA ALA A 334 2.68 -10.28 -6.76
C ALA A 334 2.75 -10.23 -5.22
N LEU A 335 3.00 -9.05 -4.69
CA LEU A 335 2.96 -8.71 -3.27
C LEU A 335 1.74 -7.81 -2.99
N GLN A 336 1.23 -7.92 -1.77
CA GLN A 336 0.12 -7.08 -1.28
C GLN A 336 0.60 -5.72 -0.73
N GLY A 337 1.91 -5.51 -0.64
CA GLY A 337 2.58 -4.35 -0.10
C GLY A 337 4.10 -4.48 -0.23
N TRP A 338 4.84 -3.46 0.20
CA TRP A 338 6.30 -3.47 0.17
C TRP A 338 6.89 -4.27 1.33
N TYR A 339 8.06 -4.87 1.08
CA TYR A 339 8.93 -5.34 2.17
C TYR A 339 9.52 -4.13 2.90
N SER A 340 9.55 -4.19 4.22
CA SER A 340 10.36 -3.28 5.03
C SER A 340 11.85 -3.64 4.95
N PRO A 341 12.77 -2.72 5.32
CA PRO A 341 14.19 -3.04 5.43
C PRO A 341 14.46 -4.29 6.28
N GLN A 342 13.85 -4.36 7.47
CA GLN A 342 13.95 -5.54 8.35
C GLN A 342 13.32 -6.79 7.71
N GLY A 343 12.23 -6.63 6.95
CA GLY A 343 11.63 -7.72 6.18
C GLY A 343 12.60 -8.34 5.17
N LEU A 344 13.37 -7.51 4.45
CA LEU A 344 14.39 -7.98 3.52
C LEU A 344 15.62 -8.60 4.22
N ILE A 345 16.06 -8.06 5.36
CA ILE A 345 17.10 -8.70 6.19
C ILE A 345 16.64 -10.10 6.59
N ASN A 346 15.46 -10.22 7.19
CA ASN A 346 14.91 -11.50 7.64
C ASN A 346 14.73 -12.48 6.46
N LEU A 347 14.32 -11.99 5.29
CA LEU A 347 14.18 -12.82 4.10
C LEU A 347 15.54 -13.31 3.60
N ARG A 348 16.58 -12.46 3.65
CA ARG A 348 17.95 -12.81 3.27
C ARG A 348 18.53 -13.88 4.18
N GLU A 349 18.40 -13.72 5.48
CA GLU A 349 18.94 -14.65 6.48
C GLU A 349 18.25 -16.02 6.47
N ARG A 350 17.05 -16.09 5.91
CA ARG A 350 16.26 -17.32 5.86
C ARG A 350 16.82 -18.31 4.84
N ASP A 351 17.34 -19.42 5.35
CA ASP A 351 17.69 -20.60 4.57
C ASP A 351 16.54 -21.62 4.58
N ILE A 352 15.73 -21.60 3.51
CA ILE A 352 14.56 -22.48 3.37
C ILE A 352 14.99 -23.93 3.21
N GLN A 353 16.10 -24.20 2.52
CA GLN A 353 16.54 -25.56 2.26
C GLN A 353 17.01 -26.22 3.56
N ARG A 354 17.88 -25.55 4.31
CA ARG A 354 18.33 -26.03 5.62
C ARG A 354 17.16 -26.18 6.60
N ALA A 355 16.19 -25.26 6.57
CA ALA A 355 15.00 -25.37 7.39
C ALA A 355 14.10 -26.54 6.98
N ASN A 356 13.97 -26.85 5.69
CA ASN A 356 13.26 -28.03 5.20
C ASN A 356 13.96 -29.32 5.64
N GLU A 357 15.29 -29.39 5.53
CA GLU A 357 16.09 -30.53 6.00
C GLU A 357 15.91 -30.73 7.51
N LYS A 358 16.02 -29.66 8.30
CA LYS A 358 15.78 -29.69 9.74
C LYS A 358 14.36 -30.14 10.07
N LEU A 359 13.35 -29.65 9.34
CA LEU A 359 11.95 -30.04 9.51
C LEU A 359 11.72 -31.54 9.24
N GLN A 360 12.39 -32.11 8.24
CA GLN A 360 12.27 -33.54 7.93
C GLN A 360 13.04 -34.44 8.90
N GLN A 361 14.18 -33.97 9.39
CA GLN A 361 15.06 -34.74 10.28
C GLN A 361 14.64 -34.68 11.75
N THR A 362 13.91 -33.66 12.17
CA THR A 362 13.45 -33.51 13.56
C THR A 362 12.37 -34.56 13.86
N PRO A 363 12.59 -35.50 14.79
CA PRO A 363 11.59 -36.52 15.12
C PRO A 363 10.33 -35.91 15.73
N LEU A 364 9.17 -36.49 15.41
CA LEU A 364 7.87 -36.04 15.92
C LEU A 364 7.47 -36.69 17.25
N ASP A 365 8.35 -37.49 17.87
CA ASP A 365 8.04 -38.32 19.05
C ASP A 365 7.54 -37.47 20.23
N PHE A 366 8.01 -36.22 20.35
CA PHE A 366 7.55 -35.28 21.38
C PHE A 366 6.05 -34.96 21.26
N LEU A 367 5.47 -35.05 20.06
CA LEU A 367 4.04 -34.86 19.84
C LEU A 367 3.19 -36.00 20.42
N GLU A 368 3.75 -37.22 20.48
CA GLU A 368 3.08 -38.41 21.04
C GLU A 368 3.15 -38.49 22.56
N SER A 369 4.03 -37.71 23.18
CA SER A 369 4.26 -37.74 24.62
C SER A 369 2.97 -37.50 25.41
N LYS A 370 2.60 -38.46 26.26
CA LYS A 370 1.42 -38.38 27.14
C LYS A 370 1.53 -37.28 28.20
N THR A 371 2.75 -36.87 28.55
CA THR A 371 3.00 -35.74 29.46
C THR A 371 3.01 -34.39 28.75
N GLY A 372 2.95 -34.39 27.40
CA GLY A 372 2.83 -33.23 26.53
C GLY A 372 1.50 -33.20 25.77
N LEU A 373 1.59 -33.03 24.44
CA LEU A 373 0.40 -32.92 23.59
C LEU A 373 -0.37 -34.24 23.42
N GLY A 374 0.26 -35.40 23.57
CA GLY A 374 -0.38 -36.72 23.48
C GLY A 374 -1.22 -36.89 22.20
N LEU A 375 -0.69 -36.44 21.06
CA LEU A 375 -1.40 -36.44 19.79
C LEU A 375 -1.68 -37.86 19.31
N ARG A 376 -2.88 -38.06 18.76
CA ARG A 376 -3.29 -39.31 18.12
C ARG A 376 -2.69 -39.40 16.72
N LYS A 377 -2.57 -40.62 16.21
CA LYS A 377 -2.03 -40.92 14.87
C LYS A 377 -2.59 -40.00 13.76
N TYR A 378 -3.91 -39.82 13.67
CA TYR A 378 -4.52 -38.97 12.64
C TYR A 378 -4.12 -37.48 12.75
N GLN A 379 -3.80 -36.99 13.95
CA GLN A 379 -3.35 -35.60 14.15
C GLN A 379 -1.91 -35.44 13.65
N ILE A 380 -1.07 -36.43 13.92
CA ILE A 380 0.32 -36.47 13.45
C ILE A 380 0.36 -36.65 11.92
N ASP A 381 -0.48 -37.52 11.37
CA ASP A 381 -0.61 -37.69 9.92
C ASP A 381 -1.07 -36.38 9.25
N ALA A 382 -1.98 -35.62 9.88
CA ALA A 382 -2.37 -34.30 9.39
C ALA A 382 -1.22 -33.28 9.43
N ILE A 383 -0.41 -33.26 10.50
CA ILE A 383 0.78 -32.41 10.61
C ILE A 383 1.78 -32.75 9.50
N ARG A 384 2.11 -34.04 9.34
CA ARG A 384 3.01 -34.54 8.28
C ARG A 384 2.51 -34.17 6.89
N ALA A 385 1.21 -34.28 6.63
CA ALA A 385 0.65 -33.91 5.34
C ALA A 385 0.85 -32.42 5.03
N VAL A 386 0.67 -31.54 6.02
CA VAL A 386 0.93 -30.10 5.87
C VAL A 386 2.42 -29.81 5.66
N GLU A 387 3.30 -30.43 6.44
CA GLU A 387 4.76 -30.26 6.31
C GLU A 387 5.28 -30.75 4.95
N ASN A 388 4.84 -31.93 4.52
CA ASN A 388 5.16 -32.46 3.20
C ASN A 388 4.66 -31.55 2.09
N HIS A 389 3.45 -31.00 2.21
CA HIS A 389 2.93 -30.04 1.24
C HIS A 389 3.79 -28.76 1.17
N ILE A 390 4.20 -28.21 2.32
CA ILE A 390 5.07 -27.03 2.41
C ILE A 390 6.42 -27.26 1.71
N ILE A 391 6.96 -28.48 1.78
CA ILE A 391 8.26 -28.84 1.20
C ILE A 391 8.13 -29.18 -0.29
N GLN A 392 7.19 -30.07 -0.64
CA GLN A 392 7.07 -30.64 -1.99
C GLN A 392 6.32 -29.71 -2.96
N SER A 393 5.52 -28.78 -2.46
CA SER A 393 4.73 -27.85 -3.27
C SER A 393 4.92 -26.40 -2.81
N PRO A 394 6.15 -25.84 -2.90
CA PRO A 394 6.47 -24.50 -2.36
C PRO A 394 5.68 -23.36 -3.03
N HIS A 395 5.13 -23.60 -4.22
CA HIS A 395 4.26 -22.65 -4.93
C HIS A 395 2.80 -22.73 -4.46
N HIS A 396 2.37 -23.86 -3.86
CA HIS A 396 1.05 -24.00 -3.27
C HIS A 396 1.06 -23.50 -1.83
N ARG A 397 0.67 -22.24 -1.66
CA ARG A 397 0.75 -21.53 -0.37
C ARG A 397 -0.48 -21.71 0.53
N LYS A 398 -1.34 -22.69 0.22
CA LYS A 398 -2.62 -22.90 0.90
C LYS A 398 -2.85 -24.39 1.10
N ALA A 399 -3.18 -24.77 2.33
CA ALA A 399 -3.61 -26.10 2.71
C ALA A 399 -4.92 -26.00 3.48
N LEU A 400 -5.79 -27.01 3.34
CA LEU A 400 -7.01 -27.17 4.10
C LEU A 400 -6.93 -28.47 4.90
N VAL A 401 -7.07 -28.38 6.22
CA VAL A 401 -7.13 -29.53 7.11
C VAL A 401 -8.53 -29.64 7.68
N ALA A 402 -9.28 -30.65 7.25
CA ALA A 402 -10.65 -30.89 7.70
C ALA A 402 -10.66 -31.82 8.91
N MET A 403 -11.20 -31.35 10.05
CA MET A 403 -11.29 -32.10 11.30
C MET A 403 -12.63 -31.83 11.98
N ALA A 404 -13.31 -32.91 12.40
CA ALA A 404 -14.57 -32.80 13.14
C ALA A 404 -14.41 -32.03 14.47
N THR A 405 -15.51 -31.52 15.01
CA THR A 405 -15.49 -30.87 16.33
C THR A 405 -15.23 -31.91 17.42
N GLY A 406 -14.42 -31.55 18.43
CA GLY A 406 -14.01 -32.48 19.49
C GLY A 406 -12.80 -33.37 19.16
N THR A 407 -12.29 -33.39 17.93
CA THR A 407 -11.14 -34.24 17.53
C THR A 407 -9.77 -33.57 17.79
N GLY A 408 -9.68 -32.62 18.72
CA GLY A 408 -8.39 -32.04 19.12
C GLY A 408 -7.73 -31.08 18.12
N LYS A 409 -8.51 -30.30 17.35
CA LYS A 409 -7.99 -29.27 16.42
C LYS A 409 -6.91 -28.38 17.05
N THR A 410 -7.18 -27.82 18.22
CA THR A 410 -6.27 -26.90 18.91
C THR A 410 -4.94 -27.56 19.25
N ARG A 411 -4.95 -28.77 19.83
CA ARG A 411 -3.71 -29.52 20.16
C ARG A 411 -2.90 -29.85 18.90
N THR A 412 -3.57 -30.18 17.81
CA THR A 412 -2.93 -30.45 16.50
C THR A 412 -2.19 -29.21 15.98
N ILE A 413 -2.85 -28.05 16.01
CA ILE A 413 -2.24 -26.80 15.52
C ILE A 413 -1.13 -26.31 16.45
N ILE A 414 -1.22 -26.51 17.77
CA ILE A 414 -0.10 -26.22 18.69
C ILE A 414 1.14 -27.02 18.28
N GLY A 415 0.98 -28.33 18.03
CA GLY A 415 2.07 -29.20 17.58
C GLY A 415 2.68 -28.74 16.25
N LEU A 416 1.84 -28.44 15.25
CA LEU A 416 2.26 -27.93 13.95
C LEU A 416 3.04 -26.61 14.09
N CYS A 417 2.47 -25.62 14.80
CA CYS A 417 3.10 -24.31 15.00
C CYS A 417 4.45 -24.46 15.71
N TYR A 418 4.52 -25.30 16.75
CA TYR A 418 5.77 -25.55 17.47
C TYR A 418 6.85 -26.10 16.54
N HIS A 419 6.54 -27.14 15.78
CA HIS A 419 7.52 -27.78 14.91
C HIS A 419 8.01 -26.85 13.80
N LEU A 420 7.11 -26.05 13.20
CA LEU A 420 7.45 -25.06 12.18
C LEU A 420 8.33 -23.91 12.70
N ILE A 421 8.12 -23.46 13.95
CA ILE A 421 8.96 -22.43 14.57
C ILE A 421 10.31 -23.02 15.03
N GLN A 422 10.31 -24.17 15.71
CA GLN A 422 11.52 -24.83 16.23
C GLN A 422 12.53 -25.16 15.13
N THR A 423 12.03 -25.53 13.96
CA THR A 423 12.85 -25.86 12.78
C THR A 423 13.27 -24.61 11.99
N ASN A 424 12.86 -23.41 12.43
CA ASN A 424 12.98 -22.14 11.72
C ASN A 424 12.36 -22.19 10.31
N ARG A 425 11.47 -23.15 10.03
CA ARG A 425 10.77 -23.21 8.75
C ARG A 425 9.85 -22.01 8.58
N PHE A 426 9.29 -21.48 9.66
CA PHE A 426 8.64 -20.18 9.73
C PHE A 426 9.16 -19.40 10.94
N SER A 427 9.38 -18.10 10.77
CA SER A 427 9.86 -17.25 11.85
C SER A 427 8.72 -16.74 12.74
N ARG A 428 7.50 -16.63 12.17
CA ARG A 428 6.32 -16.02 12.79
C ARG A 428 5.04 -16.65 12.23
N ILE A 429 4.01 -16.75 13.07
CA ILE A 429 2.69 -17.29 12.72
C ILE A 429 1.60 -16.32 13.19
N LEU A 430 0.66 -16.00 12.31
CA LEU A 430 -0.57 -15.26 12.62
C LEU A 430 -1.72 -16.26 12.75
N PHE A 431 -2.32 -16.34 13.93
CA PHE A 431 -3.46 -17.21 14.23
C PHE A 431 -4.75 -16.38 14.18
N LEU A 432 -5.58 -16.63 13.16
CA LEU A 432 -6.84 -15.93 12.94
C LEU A 432 -8.03 -16.69 13.50
N VAL A 433 -8.90 -15.97 14.21
CA VAL A 433 -10.18 -16.49 14.72
C VAL A 433 -11.35 -15.60 14.30
N ASP A 434 -12.56 -16.15 14.34
CA ASP A 434 -13.77 -15.38 14.07
C ASP A 434 -14.08 -14.40 15.22
N ARG A 435 -14.08 -14.88 16.46
CA ARG A 435 -14.50 -14.12 17.66
C ARG A 435 -13.42 -14.04 18.72
N THR A 436 -13.41 -12.94 19.49
CA THR A 436 -12.45 -12.69 20.57
C THR A 436 -12.41 -13.84 21.59
N LEU A 437 -13.57 -14.35 22.01
CA LEU A 437 -13.65 -15.47 22.97
C LEU A 437 -12.89 -16.72 22.48
N LEU A 438 -13.06 -17.09 21.21
CA LEU A 438 -12.37 -18.23 20.61
C LEU A 438 -10.86 -18.03 20.55
N GLY A 439 -10.41 -16.81 20.26
CA GLY A 439 -8.98 -16.50 20.25
C GLY A 439 -8.38 -16.44 21.64
N THR A 440 -9.12 -16.01 22.66
CA THR A 440 -8.68 -16.08 24.07
C THR A 440 -8.50 -17.54 24.48
N GLN A 441 -9.49 -18.39 24.21
CA GLN A 441 -9.41 -19.83 24.49
C GLN A 441 -8.25 -20.50 23.75
N ALA A 442 -8.04 -20.16 22.47
CA ALA A 442 -6.91 -20.67 21.71
C ALA A 442 -5.58 -20.18 22.31
N SER A 443 -5.47 -18.90 22.66
CA SER A 443 -4.27 -18.34 23.27
C SER A 443 -3.95 -18.95 24.64
N GLU A 444 -4.95 -19.25 25.47
CA GLU A 444 -4.80 -19.97 26.74
C GLU A 444 -4.31 -21.40 26.49
N ALA A 445 -4.86 -22.09 25.48
CA ALA A 445 -4.38 -23.42 25.13
C ALA A 445 -2.87 -23.46 24.77
N PHE A 446 -2.32 -22.41 24.14
CA PHE A 446 -0.88 -22.30 23.88
C PHE A 446 -0.02 -22.02 25.14
N LYS A 447 -0.64 -21.51 26.21
CA LYS A 447 0.00 -21.25 27.52
C LYS A 447 -0.12 -22.42 28.49
N ASP A 448 -1.14 -23.28 28.31
CA ASP A 448 -1.42 -24.35 29.27
C ASP A 448 -0.96 -25.73 28.78
N ASN A 449 -0.95 -25.96 27.46
CA ASN A 449 -0.57 -27.26 26.91
C ASN A 449 0.95 -27.36 26.76
N LYS A 450 1.53 -28.33 27.47
CA LYS A 450 2.93 -28.72 27.36
C LYS A 450 3.21 -29.31 25.98
N VAL A 451 4.31 -28.90 25.36
CA VAL A 451 4.69 -29.30 24.00
C VAL A 451 6.00 -30.08 23.99
N ALA A 452 7.05 -29.51 24.55
CA ALA A 452 8.38 -30.13 24.60
C ALA A 452 9.03 -29.88 25.96
N ASP A 453 9.69 -30.91 26.50
CA ASP A 453 10.42 -30.84 27.79
C ASP A 453 9.60 -30.25 28.94
N LEU A 454 8.30 -30.58 28.98
CA LEU A 454 7.30 -30.07 29.93
C LEU A 454 7.02 -28.56 29.87
N ASN A 455 7.64 -27.83 28.94
CA ASN A 455 7.38 -26.43 28.67
C ASN A 455 6.20 -26.28 27.70
N THR A 456 5.46 -25.20 27.85
CA THR A 456 4.42 -24.79 26.90
C THR A 456 5.02 -23.99 25.75
N PHE A 457 4.25 -23.74 24.69
CA PHE A 457 4.74 -22.91 23.60
C PHE A 457 5.05 -21.49 24.09
N ALA A 458 4.23 -20.94 24.99
CA ALA A 458 4.40 -19.60 25.53
C ALA A 458 5.56 -19.45 26.52
N ASP A 459 6.05 -20.56 27.09
CA ASP A 459 7.27 -20.56 27.92
C ASP A 459 8.53 -20.46 27.05
N ILE A 460 8.48 -21.01 25.82
CA ILE A 460 9.63 -21.08 24.91
C ILE A 460 9.67 -19.87 23.97
N TYR A 461 8.52 -19.36 23.54
CA TYR A 461 8.41 -18.33 22.52
C TYR A 461 7.45 -17.21 22.93
N GLU A 462 7.74 -15.99 22.50
CA GLU A 462 6.85 -14.85 22.75
C GLU A 462 5.54 -14.99 21.95
N VAL A 463 4.42 -14.99 22.68
CA VAL A 463 3.05 -15.04 22.16
C VAL A 463 2.33 -13.73 22.45
N LYS A 464 1.76 -13.09 21.43
CA LYS A 464 0.89 -11.92 21.58
C LYS A 464 -0.58 -12.29 21.40
N GLY A 465 -1.41 -11.93 22.37
CA GLY A 465 -2.86 -12.09 22.31
C GLY A 465 -3.57 -11.03 21.46
N ILE A 466 -4.89 -11.19 21.33
CA ILE A 466 -5.78 -10.35 20.48
C ILE A 466 -5.76 -8.87 20.85
N LYS A 467 -5.44 -8.54 22.11
CA LYS A 467 -5.37 -7.14 22.58
C LYS A 467 -4.21 -6.35 21.98
N HIS A 468 -3.18 -7.01 21.46
CA HIS A 468 -2.05 -6.35 20.84
C HIS A 468 -2.29 -6.16 19.35
N VAL A 469 -2.29 -4.90 18.89
CA VAL A 469 -2.52 -4.56 17.48
C VAL A 469 -1.32 -4.96 16.62
N LEU A 470 -0.10 -4.61 17.06
CA LEU A 470 1.16 -4.91 16.37
C LEU A 470 1.97 -5.95 17.17
N PRO A 471 2.54 -6.97 16.53
CA PRO A 471 3.45 -7.89 17.21
C PRO A 471 4.88 -7.33 17.26
N GLY A 472 5.64 -7.61 18.33
CA GLY A 472 7.03 -7.15 18.50
C GLY A 472 8.01 -7.91 17.61
N PRO A 473 9.30 -7.52 17.51
CA PRO A 473 10.27 -8.21 16.65
C PRO A 473 10.44 -9.69 17.00
N ASP A 474 10.42 -10.03 18.29
CA ASP A 474 10.64 -11.39 18.79
C ASP A 474 9.38 -12.26 18.84
N THR A 475 8.22 -11.68 18.52
CA THR A 475 6.94 -12.37 18.60
C THR A 475 6.83 -13.46 17.53
N ARG A 476 6.77 -14.72 17.98
CA ARG A 476 6.67 -15.91 17.11
C ARG A 476 5.22 -16.28 16.80
N LEU A 477 4.28 -15.96 17.68
CA LEU A 477 2.85 -16.25 17.48
C LEU A 477 2.00 -15.03 17.87
N HIS A 478 1.10 -14.63 16.97
CA HIS A 478 0.16 -13.53 17.21
C HIS A 478 -1.27 -13.99 16.96
N PHE A 479 -2.16 -13.77 17.93
CA PHE A 479 -3.59 -14.00 17.78
C PHE A 479 -4.30 -12.73 17.32
N ALA A 480 -5.18 -12.85 16.33
CA ALA A 480 -6.04 -11.75 15.91
C ALA A 480 -7.41 -12.27 15.46
N THR A 481 -8.43 -11.42 15.52
CA THR A 481 -9.72 -11.72 14.90
C THR A 481 -9.71 -11.30 13.43
N VAL A 482 -10.50 -11.97 12.59
CA VAL A 482 -10.67 -11.58 11.17
C VAL A 482 -11.15 -10.14 11.08
N GLN A 483 -12.16 -9.76 11.88
CA GLN A 483 -12.67 -8.39 11.93
C GLN A 483 -11.62 -7.37 12.39
N GLY A 484 -10.80 -7.73 13.39
CA GLY A 484 -9.71 -6.87 13.87
C GLY A 484 -8.65 -6.64 12.80
N MET A 485 -8.30 -7.68 12.03
CA MET A 485 -7.37 -7.55 10.90
C MET A 485 -7.95 -6.72 9.76
N VAL A 486 -9.24 -6.91 9.43
CA VAL A 486 -9.92 -6.09 8.42
C VAL A 486 -9.92 -4.62 8.83
N LYS A 487 -10.27 -4.31 10.09
CA LYS A 487 -10.20 -2.94 10.63
C LYS A 487 -8.79 -2.36 10.49
N ARG A 488 -7.77 -3.13 10.87
CA ARG A 488 -6.36 -2.70 10.81
C ARG A 488 -5.86 -2.47 9.39
N LEU A 489 -6.28 -3.27 8.42
CA LEU A 489 -5.79 -3.20 7.04
C LEU A 489 -6.53 -2.16 6.19
N PHE A 490 -7.81 -1.90 6.45
CA PHE A 490 -8.66 -1.11 5.55
C PHE A 490 -9.20 0.19 6.15
N TYR A 491 -9.20 0.34 7.48
CA TYR A 491 -9.87 1.44 8.18
C TYR A 491 -8.96 2.19 9.16
N ASN A 492 -7.65 2.02 9.07
CA ASN A 492 -6.72 2.67 10.00
C ASN A 492 -6.13 3.94 9.39
N GLU A 493 -6.28 5.07 10.08
CA GLU A 493 -5.82 6.39 9.61
C GLU A 493 -4.38 6.72 10.03
N SER A 494 -3.79 5.95 10.95
CA SER A 494 -2.46 6.23 11.51
C SER A 494 -1.34 5.71 10.60
N GLU A 495 -0.47 6.62 10.14
CA GLU A 495 0.77 6.29 9.43
C GLU A 495 1.62 5.29 10.26
N GLY A 496 2.19 4.27 9.61
CA GLY A 496 3.06 3.28 10.26
C GLY A 496 2.38 2.08 10.93
N THR A 497 1.06 1.92 10.83
CA THR A 497 0.33 0.78 11.42
C THR A 497 -0.01 -0.36 10.44
N LEU A 498 0.09 -0.09 9.14
CA LEU A 498 -0.04 -1.09 8.08
C LEU A 498 1.18 -2.02 8.11
N PRO A 499 0.98 -3.34 8.27
CA PRO A 499 2.09 -4.28 8.24
C PRO A 499 2.74 -4.31 6.84
N SER A 500 4.07 -4.27 6.80
CA SER A 500 4.84 -4.61 5.60
C SER A 500 4.64 -6.10 5.24
N VAL A 501 4.94 -6.47 4.00
CA VAL A 501 4.88 -7.87 3.53
C VAL A 501 5.98 -8.74 4.13
#